data_AF-A0A7Y2XS32-F1
#
_entry.id   AF-A0A7Y2XS32-F1
#
_cell.length_a   1.000
_cell.length_b   1.000
_cell.length_c   1.000
_cell.angle_alpha   90.00
_cell.angle_beta   90.00
_cell.angle_gamma   90.00
#
_symmetry.space_group_name_H-M   'P 1'
#
loop_
_entity.id
_entity.type
_entity.pdbx_description
1 polymer ?
#
loop_
_entity_poly.entity_id
_entity_poly.type
_entity_poly.pdbx_seq_one_letter_code
_entity_poly.pdbx_strand_id
1 'polypeptide(L)' 'MSKPVISNNGPEKVDLEQGEEYYFCVCGRSSKQPFCDRSHAGT' A
#
# COMPACT_ATOMS: atom_id res chain seq x y z
N MET A 1 -4.77 -5.12 13.30
CA MET A 1 -5.00 -5.23 11.84
C MET A 1 -6.26 -6.04 11.60
N SER A 2 -7.37 -5.35 11.37
CA SER A 2 -8.63 -5.89 10.86
C SER A 2 -8.49 -6.26 9.39
N LYS A 3 -9.53 -6.89 8.84
CA LYS A 3 -9.54 -7.37 7.45
C LYS A 3 -9.09 -6.26 6.47
N PRO A 4 -8.19 -6.56 5.54
CA PRO A 4 -7.84 -5.64 4.45
C PRO A 4 -9.05 -5.29 3.58
N VAL A 5 -9.01 -4.14 2.93
CA VAL A 5 -10.04 -3.70 1.98
C VAL A 5 -9.49 -3.72 0.56
N ILE A 6 -10.37 -3.90 -0.43
CA ILE A 6 -9.96 -3.83 -1.84
C ILE A 6 -9.73 -2.36 -2.19
N SER A 7 -8.48 -2.00 -2.50
CA SER A 7 -8.15 -0.62 -2.87
C SER A 7 -8.43 -0.31 -4.34
N ASN A 8 -8.17 -1.26 -5.23
CA ASN A 8 -8.46 -1.21 -6.66
C ASN A 8 -8.57 -2.66 -7.19
N ASN A 9 -9.24 -2.85 -8.33
CA ASN A 9 -9.42 -4.16 -8.99
C ASN A 9 -8.34 -4.45 -10.05
N GLY A 10 -7.31 -3.62 -10.15
CA GLY A 10 -6.19 -3.77 -11.09
C GLY A 10 -4.84 -3.44 -10.43
N PRO A 11 -3.72 -3.90 -11.04
CA PRO A 11 -2.39 -3.58 -10.56
C PRO A 11 -2.02 -2.12 -10.85
N GLU A 12 -1.14 -1.57 -10.02
CA GLU A 12 -0.52 -0.27 -10.24
C GLU A 12 0.90 -0.47 -10.80
N LYS A 13 1.24 0.23 -11.88
CA LYS A 13 2.62 0.23 -12.41
C LYS A 13 3.42 1.30 -11.67
N VAL A 14 4.57 0.92 -11.14
CA VAL A 14 5.50 1.84 -10.46
C VAL A 14 6.91 1.63 -10.98
N ASP A 15 7.67 2.72 -11.04
CA ASP A 15 9.11 2.69 -11.27
C ASP A 15 9.80 2.66 -9.90
N LEU A 16 10.72 1.71 -9.72
CA LEU A 16 11.46 1.52 -8.48
C LEU A 16 12.95 1.73 -8.74
N GLU A 17 13.63 2.30 -7.76
CA GLU A 17 15.08 2.50 -7.79
C GLU A 17 15.78 1.38 -7.03
N GLN A 18 16.90 0.91 -7.58
CA GLN A 18 17.67 -0.17 -6.96
C GLN A 18 18.29 0.30 -5.64
N GLY A 19 18.07 -0.47 -4.57
CA GLY A 19 18.63 -0.18 -3.25
C GLY A 19 17.74 0.66 -2.35
N GLU A 20 16.64 1.20 -2.87
CA GLU A 20 15.65 1.94 -2.08
C GLU A 20 14.69 0.99 -1.37
N GLU A 21 14.30 1.36 -0.14
CA GLU A 21 13.32 0.63 0.63
C GLU A 21 11.91 1.18 0.37
N TYR A 22 11.00 0.29 -0.01
CA TYR A 22 9.61 0.62 -0.24
C TYR A 22 8.70 -0.15 0.73
N TYR A 23 7.77 0.58 1.34
CA TYR A 23 6.79 -0.01 2.24
C TYR A 23 5.51 -0.31 1.46
N PHE A 24 5.25 -1.58 1.17
CA PHE A 24 4.04 -1.98 0.44
C PHE A 24 2.78 -1.96 1.33
N CYS A 25 1.66 -1.48 0.79
CA CYS A 25 0.40 -1.43 1.53
C CYS A 25 -0.28 -2.80 1.54
N VAL A 26 -0.45 -3.37 2.74
CA VAL A 26 -1.15 -4.67 2.92
C VAL A 26 -2.58 -4.53 3.47
N CYS A 27 -2.96 -3.34 3.96
CA CYS A 27 -4.27 -3.11 4.58
C CYS A 27 -5.35 -2.61 3.60
N GLY A 28 -4.93 -2.15 2.41
CA GLY A 28 -5.82 -1.58 1.38
C GLY A 28 -6.34 -0.17 1.65
N ARG A 29 -5.97 0.48 2.76
CA ARG A 29 -6.52 1.79 3.19
C ARG A 29 -5.64 2.99 2.84
N SER A 30 -4.46 2.77 2.26
CA SER A 30 -3.57 3.88 1.91
C SER A 30 -4.16 4.71 0.76
N SER A 31 -3.99 6.02 0.86
CA SER A 31 -4.24 6.98 -0.23
C SER A 31 -3.05 7.12 -1.19
N LYS A 32 -1.93 6.42 -0.93
CA LYS A 32 -0.70 6.43 -1.73
C LYS A 32 -0.35 5.05 -2.28
N GLN A 33 -1.36 4.31 -2.73
CA GLN A 33 -1.17 2.98 -3.33
C GLN A 33 -0.14 3.03 -4.46
N PRO A 34 0.71 1.99 -4.60
CA PRO A 34 0.70 0.73 -3.85
C PRO A 34 1.42 0.78 -2.48
N PHE A 35 1.88 1.96 -2.05
CA PHE A 35 2.74 2.11 -0.88
C PHE A 35 1.95 2.43 0.39
N CYS A 36 2.57 2.17 1.53
CA CYS A 36 2.03 2.41 2.85
C CYS A 36 2.21 3.89 3.23
N ASP A 37 1.14 4.50 3.73
CA ASP A 37 1.14 5.86 4.30
C ASP A 37 0.74 5.88 5.78
N ARG A 38 0.76 4.73 6.45
CA ARG A 38 0.33 4.50 7.84
C ARG A 38 -1.17 4.57 8.10
N SER A 39 -2.03 4.59 7.07
CA SER A 39 -3.50 4.48 7.22
C SER A 39 -3.98 3.16 7.84
N HIS A 40 -3.08 2.20 8.08
CA HIS A 40 -3.38 0.98 8.81
C HIS A 40 -3.46 1.18 10.34
N ALA A 41 -2.99 2.33 10.86
CA ALA A 41 -3.03 2.61 12.28
C ALA A 41 -4.48 2.61 12.79
N GLY A 42 -4.73 1.86 13.87
CA GLY A 42 -6.06 1.72 14.46
C GLY A 42 -6.99 0.73 13.74
N THR A 43 -6.48 0.00 12.74
CA THR A 43 -7.25 -1.03 12.05
C THR A 43 -7.01 -2.39 12.65
#